data_AF-A0AA39M7V6-F1
#
_entry.id   AF-A0AA39M7V6-F1
#
_cell.length_a   1.000
_cell.length_b   1.000
_cell.length_c   1.000
_cell.angle_alpha   90.00
_cell.angle_beta   90.00
_cell.angle_gamma   90.00
#
_symmetry.space_group_name_H-M   'P 1'
#
loop_
_entity.id
_entity.type
_entity.pdbx_description
1 polymer ?
#
loop_
_entity_poly.entity_id
_entity_poly.type
_entity_poly.pdbx_seq_one_letter_code
_entity_poly.pdbx_strand_id
1 'polypeptide(L)'
;MKAFIILILIGTFVSNISAVCQVGQTECRGCAGGKCCPIACGHCCLSGLRCCPCGLVCDTTETFCMRPGMNGANMTMTNIRTL
;
A
#
# COMPACT_ATOMS: atom_id res chain seq x y z
N MET A 1 21.77 30.45 -23.75
CA MET A 1 20.66 30.89 -22.86
C MET A 1 19.43 29.99 -22.96
N LYS A 2 18.82 29.81 -24.15
CA LYS A 2 17.60 29.00 -24.33
C LYS A 2 17.74 27.50 -24.02
N ALA A 3 18.92 26.91 -24.25
CA ALA A 3 19.17 25.49 -23.97
C ALA A 3 19.05 25.11 -22.48
N PHE A 4 19.39 26.03 -21.57
CA PHE A 4 19.28 25.81 -20.12
C PHE A 4 17.82 25.79 -19.66
N ILE A 5 16.96 26.62 -20.28
CA ILE A 5 15.52 26.65 -19.98
C ILE A 5 14.86 25.33 -20.39
N ILE A 6 15.29 24.74 -21.51
CA ILE A 6 14.81 23.44 -21.96
C ILE A 6 15.18 22.36 -20.93
N LEU A 7 16.43 22.30 -20.44
CA LEU A 7 16.87 21.34 -19.42
C LEU A 7 16.06 21.39 -18.11
N ILE A 8 15.69 22.59 -17.67
CA ILE A 8 14.92 22.79 -16.44
C ILE A 8 13.47 22.28 -16.62
N LEU A 9 12.87 22.46 -17.80
CA LEU A 9 11.51 21.98 -18.10
C LEU A 9 11.42 20.45 -18.21
N ILE A 10 12.46 19.77 -18.72
CA ILE A 10 12.52 18.30 -18.75
C ILE A 10 12.73 17.72 -17.35
N GLY A 11 13.49 18.40 -16.48
CA GLY A 11 13.74 17.99 -15.11
C GLY A 11 12.51 18.05 -14.19
N THR A 12 11.58 18.98 -14.44
CA THR A 12 10.34 19.11 -13.65
C THR A 12 9.20 18.22 -14.15
N PHE A 13 9.27 17.72 -15.39
CA PHE A 13 8.22 16.87 -15.98
C PHE A 13 8.24 15.40 -15.53
N VAL A 14 9.30 14.92 -14.87
CA VAL A 14 9.37 13.55 -14.32
C VAL A 14 8.85 13.52 -12.88
N SER A 15 7.57 13.87 -12.71
CA SER A 15 6.89 13.84 -11.40
C SER A 15 5.56 13.10 -11.50
N ASN A 16 5.54 11.90 -12.07
CA ASN A 16 4.43 10.97 -11.91
C ASN A 16 4.96 9.54 -12.11
N ILE A 17 5.94 9.16 -11.29
CA ILE A 17 6.24 7.75 -11.09
C ILE A 17 5.03 7.19 -10.31
N SER A 18 4.01 6.70 -11.03
CA SER A 18 3.10 5.70 -10.44
C SER A 18 4.02 4.62 -9.89
N ALA A 19 3.85 4.25 -8.62
CA ALA A 19 4.75 3.32 -7.98
C ALA A 19 4.56 1.98 -8.69
N VAL A 20 5.40 1.69 -9.69
CA VAL A 20 5.35 0.42 -10.42
C VAL A 20 5.76 -0.66 -9.44
N CYS A 21 4.75 -1.30 -8.87
CA CYS A 21 4.93 -2.42 -7.97
C CYS A 21 5.40 -3.64 -8.77
N GLN A 22 6.22 -4.48 -8.15
CA GLN A 22 6.69 -5.71 -8.78
C GLN A 22 5.52 -6.67 -9.04
N VAL A 23 5.70 -7.66 -9.92
CA VAL A 23 4.67 -8.67 -10.19
C VAL A 23 4.27 -9.36 -8.88
N GLY A 24 2.97 -9.37 -8.58
CA GLY A 24 2.42 -9.92 -7.33
C GLY A 24 2.21 -8.91 -6.22
N GLN A 25 2.70 -7.68 -6.37
CA GLN A 25 2.45 -6.58 -5.44
C GLN A 25 1.26 -5.73 -5.90
N THR A 26 0.53 -5.12 -4.96
CA THR A 26 -0.55 -4.18 -5.29
C THR A 26 -0.21 -2.74 -4.91
N GLU A 27 -0.53 -1.84 -5.83
CA GLU A 27 -0.45 -0.41 -5.59
C GLU A 27 -1.65 0.00 -4.73
N CYS A 28 -1.38 0.42 -3.51
CA CYS A 28 -2.43 0.84 -2.60
C CYS A 28 -2.66 2.35 -2.69
N ARG A 29 -3.88 2.74 -3.07
CA ARG A 29 -4.32 4.14 -3.10
C ARG A 29 -4.46 4.70 -1.67
N GLY A 30 -3.89 5.88 -1.41
CA GLY A 30 -4.00 6.55 -0.10
C GLY A 30 -2.84 6.28 0.88
N CYS A 31 -1.85 5.48 0.48
CA CYS A 31 -0.63 5.30 1.24
C CYS A 31 0.25 6.57 1.07
N ALA A 32 0.57 7.29 2.16
CA ALA A 32 1.20 8.64 2.17
C ALA A 32 2.57 8.76 1.46
N GLY A 33 3.11 7.64 0.96
CA GLY A 33 4.37 7.63 0.22
C GLY A 33 4.52 6.47 -0.76
N GLY A 34 3.43 6.01 -1.40
CA GLY A 34 3.51 5.00 -2.47
C GLY A 34 4.21 3.72 -2.02
N LYS A 35 3.55 2.95 -1.15
CA LYS A 35 4.09 1.70 -0.61
C LYS A 35 3.36 0.54 -1.29
N CYS A 36 4.03 -0.10 -2.23
CA CYS A 36 3.55 -1.35 -2.82
C CYS A 36 3.33 -2.39 -1.73
N CYS A 37 2.15 -3.01 -1.70
CA CYS A 37 1.89 -4.11 -0.79
C CYS A 37 2.43 -5.42 -1.38
N PRO A 38 3.15 -6.26 -0.62
CA PRO A 38 3.62 -7.56 -1.10
C PRO A 38 2.49 -8.56 -1.40
N ILE A 39 1.28 -8.26 -0.92
CA ILE A 39 0.13 -9.14 -1.01
C ILE A 39 -0.64 -8.82 -2.29
N ALA A 40 -0.79 -9.81 -3.18
CA ALA A 40 -1.71 -9.71 -4.31
C ALA A 40 -3.11 -9.40 -3.78
N CYS A 41 -3.81 -8.43 -4.36
CA CYS A 41 -5.11 -7.92 -3.92
C CYS A 41 -5.17 -7.41 -2.46
N GLY A 42 -4.08 -6.87 -1.91
CA GLY A 42 -4.11 -6.24 -0.58
C GLY A 42 -4.70 -4.82 -0.55
N HIS A 43 -5.19 -4.38 0.63
CA HIS A 43 -5.58 -2.99 0.90
C HIS A 43 -4.67 -2.34 1.95
N CYS A 44 -4.40 -1.02 1.86
CA CYS A 44 -3.69 -0.28 2.92
C CYS A 44 -4.62 -0.06 4.13
N CYS A 45 -4.08 -0.29 5.33
CA CYS A 45 -4.70 0.16 6.57
C CYS A 45 -4.75 1.70 6.62
N LEU A 46 -5.47 2.27 7.59
CA LEU A 46 -5.73 3.71 7.67
C LEU A 46 -4.44 4.55 7.70
N SER A 47 -3.37 4.07 8.34
CA SER A 47 -2.10 4.78 8.37
C SER A 47 -1.37 4.80 7.04
N GLY A 48 -1.72 3.92 6.11
CA GLY A 48 -1.00 3.78 4.85
C GLY A 48 0.47 3.35 5.03
N LEU A 49 0.81 2.71 6.15
CA LEU A 49 2.14 2.12 6.37
C LEU A 49 2.14 0.60 6.19
N ARG A 50 0.95 0.00 6.21
CA ARG A 50 0.72 -1.44 6.37
C ARG A 50 -0.46 -1.87 5.53
N CYS A 51 -0.53 -3.14 5.19
CA CYS A 51 -1.60 -3.66 4.34
C CYS A 51 -2.03 -5.07 4.72
N CYS A 52 -3.28 -5.39 4.39
CA CYS A 52 -3.93 -6.68 4.66
C CYS A 52 -4.46 -7.32 3.37
N PRO A 53 -4.54 -8.67 3.31
CA PRO A 53 -5.18 -9.36 2.20
C PRO A 53 -6.69 -9.06 2.13
N CYS A 54 -7.28 -9.31 0.97
CA CYS A 54 -8.73 -9.31 0.79
C CYS A 54 -9.46 -10.13 1.88
N GLY A 55 -10.52 -9.56 2.44
CA GLY A 55 -11.39 -10.25 3.40
C GLY A 55 -10.85 -10.27 4.83
N LEU A 56 -9.73 -9.59 5.11
CA LEU A 56 -9.29 -9.27 6.46
C LEU A 56 -9.39 -7.76 6.69
N VAL A 57 -9.52 -7.38 7.96
CA VAL A 57 -9.63 -5.99 8.41
C VAL A 57 -8.45 -5.68 9.32
N CYS A 58 -7.84 -4.52 9.17
CA CYS A 58 -6.76 -4.10 10.05
C CYS A 58 -7.28 -3.90 11.47
N ASP A 59 -6.53 -4.41 12.45
CA ASP A 59 -6.72 -4.03 13.85
C ASP A 59 -6.40 -2.54 14.08
N THR A 60 -6.93 -1.98 15.17
CA THR A 60 -6.68 -0.59 15.59
C THR A 60 -5.20 -0.27 15.80
N THR A 61 -4.39 -1.26 16.21
CA THR A 61 -2.93 -1.13 16.34
C THR A 61 -2.19 -1.33 15.01
N GLU A 62 -2.91 -1.74 13.96
CA GLU A 62 -2.40 -2.13 12.65
C GLU A 62 -1.29 -3.20 12.71
N THR A 63 -1.25 -3.97 13.80
CA THR A 63 -0.26 -5.04 13.97
C THR A 63 -0.75 -6.37 13.42
N PHE A 64 -2.07 -6.53 13.35
CA PHE A 64 -2.74 -7.74 12.92
C PHE A 64 -3.83 -7.45 11.88
N CYS A 65 -3.96 -8.37 10.93
CA CYS A 65 -5.12 -8.50 10.07
C CYS A 65 -6.09 -9.46 10.74
N MET A 66 -7.32 -9.02 10.98
CA MET A 66 -8.35 -9.81 11.63
C MET A 66 -9.34 -10.29 10.59
N ARG A 67 -9.65 -11.59 10.62
CA ARG A 67 -10.74 -12.15 9.82
C ARG A 67 -11.98 -12.27 10.70
N PRO A 68 -13.09 -11.57 10.40
CA PRO A 68 -14.33 -11.76 11.12
C PRO A 68 -14.82 -13.18 10.89
N GLY A 69 -14.85 -14.00 11.95
CA GLY A 69 -15.45 -15.33 11.88
C GLY A 69 -16.94 -15.22 11.63
N MET A 70 -17.48 -16.14 10.83
CA MET A 70 -18.90 -16.16 10.44
C MET A 70 -19.88 -16.20 11.63
N ASN A 71 -19.41 -16.49 12.84
CA ASN A 71 -20.21 -16.60 14.06
C ASN A 71 -19.79 -15.64 15.19
N GLY A 72 -18.96 -14.62 14.94
CA GLY A 72 -18.56 -13.60 15.94
C GLY A 72 -17.74 -14.08 17.14
N ALA A 73 -17.68 -15.39 17.39
CA ALA A 73 -16.99 -16.00 18.53
C ALA A 73 -15.54 -16.44 18.23
N ASN A 74 -15.11 -16.39 16.96
CA ASN A 74 -13.77 -16.80 16.56
C ASN A 74 -13.17 -15.77 15.58
N MET A 75 -12.23 -14.95 16.07
CA MET A 75 -11.51 -13.96 15.29
C MET A 75 -10.10 -14.49 15.04
N THR A 76 -9.76 -14.81 13.78
CA THR A 76 -8.38 -15.19 13.46
C THR A 76 -7.56 -13.92 13.26
N MET A 77 -6.51 -13.75 14.07
CA MET A 77 -5.54 -12.67 13.93
C MET A 77 -4.29 -13.19 13.21
N THR A 78 -3.92 -12.55 12.11
CA THR A 78 -2.69 -12.82 11.37
C THR A 78 -1.76 -11.62 11.49
N ASN A 79 -0.49 -11.82 11.84
CA ASN A 79 0.43 -10.71 12.02
C ASN A 79 0.74 -10.05 10.67
N ILE A 80 0.60 -8.72 10.61
CA ILE A 80 0.82 -7.94 9.39
C ILE A 80 2.28 -8.00 8.90
N ARG A 81 3.26 -8.17 9.81
CA ARG A 81 4.70 -8.19 9.43
C ARG A 81 5.16 -9.53 8.88
N THR A 82 4.38 -10.59 9.05
CA THR A 82 4.71 -11.94 8.58
C THR A 82 4.01 -12.29 7.26
N LEU A 83 3.27 -11.34 6.69
CA LEU A 83 2.54 -11.48 5.43
C LEU A 83 3.38 -11.04 4.22
#